data_AF-K1U9S2-F1
#
_entry.id   AF-K1U9S2-F1
#
_cell.length_a   1.000
_cell.length_b   1.000
_cell.length_c   1.000
_cell.angle_alpha   90.00
_cell.angle_beta   90.00
_cell.angle_gamma   90.00
#
_symmetry.space_group_name_H-M   'P 1'
#
loop_
_entity.id
_entity.type
_entity.pdbx_description
1 polymer ?
#
loop_
_entity_poly.entity_id
_entity_poly.type
_entity_poly.pdbx_seq_one_letter_code
_entity_poly.pdbx_strand_id
1 'polypeptide(L)'
;MLCASCTNNKHLISDEAERAAVQQDFEARRDTLAQGDLFQVFEQPMSDEQKEAMTFLYAYMPLADIADHPGEFYLENVDYAFKAREEMPWGKVVPEREFRHFVLPIRVNNENLDDSRKVFYEELKDRVKNLSLYDAVLEVNHWCHE
;
A
#
# COMPACT_ATOMS: atom_id res chain seq x y z
N MET A 1 1.74 28.35 27.36
CA MET A 1 2.62 27.93 26.25
C MET A 1 2.07 26.60 25.73
N LEU A 2 1.34 26.64 24.62
CA LEU A 2 0.95 25.43 23.89
C LEU A 2 2.15 25.08 23.02
N CYS A 3 2.89 24.02 23.38
CA CYS A 3 3.92 23.47 22.52
C CYS A 3 3.22 22.76 21.36
N ALA A 4 3.23 23.38 20.19
CA ALA A 4 2.97 22.66 18.94
C ALA A 4 4.11 21.65 18.78
N SER A 5 3.84 20.39 19.13
CA SER A 5 4.72 19.29 18.80
C SER A 5 4.62 19.07 17.30
N CYS A 6 5.48 19.73 16.52
CA CYS A 6 5.71 19.37 15.13
C CYS A 6 6.43 18.02 15.14
N THR A 7 5.68 16.94 15.30
CA THR A 7 6.17 15.63 14.90
C THR A 7 6.36 15.72 13.40
N ASN A 8 7.62 15.61 12.95
CA ASN A 8 7.98 15.54 11.54
C ASN A 8 7.51 14.18 11.01
N ASN A 9 6.20 13.98 10.98
CA ASN A 9 5.58 12.72 10.62
C ASN A 9 5.83 12.52 9.13
N LYS A 10 6.44 11.38 8.81
CA LYS A 10 6.67 10.99 7.43
C LYS A 10 5.32 10.66 6.82
N HIS A 11 4.95 11.37 5.76
CA HIS A 11 3.69 11.21 5.04
C HIS A 11 3.92 10.41 3.76
N LEU A 12 2.95 9.57 3.38
CA LEU A 12 2.92 8.88 2.09
C LEU A 12 2.46 9.82 0.98
N ILE A 13 1.49 10.69 1.29
CA ILE A 13 0.96 11.71 0.39
C ILE A 13 1.53 13.05 0.85
N SER A 14 2.50 13.61 0.12
CA SER A 14 3.17 14.84 0.54
C SER A 14 2.24 16.05 0.43
N ASP A 15 1.38 16.09 -0.59
CA ASP A 15 0.41 17.17 -0.80
C ASP A 15 -0.73 17.11 0.23
N GLU A 16 -0.88 18.17 1.01
CA GLU A 16 -1.87 18.24 2.10
C GLU A 16 -3.31 18.28 1.59
N ALA A 17 -3.57 18.94 0.46
CA ALA A 17 -4.91 19.03 -0.10
C ALA A 17 -5.36 17.67 -0.67
N GLU A 18 -4.46 16.96 -1.34
CA GLU A 18 -4.71 15.59 -1.80
C GLU A 18 -4.93 14.65 -0.60
N ARG A 19 -4.08 14.72 0.43
CA ARG A 19 -4.23 13.90 1.65
C ARG A 19 -5.56 14.17 2.35
N ALA A 20 -5.99 15.43 2.42
CA ALA A 20 -7.29 15.80 2.98
C ALA A 20 -8.47 15.29 2.12
N ALA A 21 -8.36 15.33 0.80
CA ALA A 21 -9.39 14.80 -0.10
C ALA A 21 -9.56 13.28 0.06
N VAL A 22 -8.44 12.54 0.12
CA VAL A 22 -8.46 11.09 0.37
C VAL A 22 -9.11 10.76 1.72
N GLN A 23 -8.77 11.51 2.77
CA GLN A 23 -9.38 11.35 4.09
C GLN A 23 -10.89 11.61 4.06
N GLN A 24 -11.34 12.65 3.36
CA GLN A 24 -12.76 12.97 3.22
C GLN A 24 -13.52 11.85 2.48
N ASP A 25 -12.95 11.32 1.39
CA ASP A 25 -13.55 10.23 0.62
C ASP A 25 -13.64 8.94 1.46
N PHE A 26 -12.58 8.64 2.23
CA PHE A 26 -12.58 7.52 3.17
C PHE A 26 -13.68 7.65 4.23
N GLU A 27 -13.83 8.83 4.86
CA GLU A 27 -14.85 9.06 5.88
C GLU A 27 -16.26 8.94 5.31
N ALA A 28 -16.53 9.57 4.17
CA ALA A 28 -17.82 9.47 3.50
C ALA A 28 -18.18 8.01 3.16
N ARG A 29 -17.18 7.25 2.73
CA ARG A 29 -17.34 5.83 2.41
C ARG A 29 -17.55 4.98 3.65
N ARG A 30 -16.78 5.19 4.72
CA ARG A 30 -16.95 4.52 6.00
C ARG A 30 -18.34 4.77 6.58
N ASP A 31 -18.82 6.00 6.54
CA ASP A 31 -20.14 6.35 7.07
C ASP A 31 -21.28 5.69 6.27
N THR A 32 -21.10 5.54 4.96
CA THR A 32 -22.04 4.83 4.08
C THR A 32 -22.05 3.32 4.35
N LEU A 33 -20.89 2.76 4.71
CA LEU A 33 -20.66 1.32 4.88
C LEU A 33 -20.54 0.91 6.36
N ALA A 34 -21.00 1.74 7.31
CA ALA A 34 -20.75 1.59 8.75
C ALA A 34 -21.40 0.35 9.41
N GLN A 35 -21.87 -0.63 8.62
CA GLN A 35 -22.39 -1.89 9.13
C GLN A 35 -21.26 -2.90 9.32
N GLY A 36 -21.24 -3.54 10.49
CA GLY A 36 -20.29 -4.60 10.81
C GLY A 36 -18.90 -4.09 11.21
N ASP A 37 -17.91 -4.93 10.96
CA ASP A 37 -16.50 -4.77 11.35
C ASP A 37 -15.58 -4.39 10.18
N LEU A 38 -16.16 -3.96 9.04
CA LEU A 38 -15.47 -3.70 7.78
C LEU A 38 -14.25 -2.76 7.91
N PHE A 39 -14.25 -1.85 8.88
CA PHE A 39 -13.18 -0.87 9.11
C PHE A 39 -12.42 -1.10 10.42
N GLN A 40 -12.63 -2.22 11.11
CA GLN A 40 -12.05 -2.49 12.43
C GLN A 40 -10.51 -2.50 12.41
N VAL A 41 -9.87 -2.84 11.29
CA VAL A 41 -8.41 -2.81 11.15
C VAL A 41 -7.78 -1.45 11.49
N PHE A 42 -8.50 -0.35 11.29
CA PHE A 42 -8.01 1.00 11.62
C PHE A 42 -7.90 1.28 13.13
N GLU A 43 -8.37 0.36 13.98
CA GLU A 43 -8.15 0.38 15.43
C GLU A 43 -6.78 -0.19 15.82
N GLN A 44 -6.10 -0.88 14.90
CA GLN A 44 -4.77 -1.43 15.12
C GLN A 44 -3.68 -0.35 15.05
N PRO A 45 -2.55 -0.52 15.75
CA PRO A 45 -1.42 0.38 15.62
C PRO A 45 -0.87 0.40 14.18
N MET A 46 -0.76 1.59 13.61
CA MET A 46 -0.17 1.83 12.29
C MET A 46 0.74 3.06 12.36
N SER A 47 1.80 3.08 11.55
CA SER A 47 2.50 4.32 11.24
C SER A 47 1.61 5.26 10.42
N ASP A 48 1.94 6.55 10.37
CA ASP A 48 1.17 7.50 9.56
C ASP A 48 1.18 7.14 8.07
N GLU A 49 2.31 6.65 7.53
CA GLU A 49 2.38 6.16 6.15
C GLU A 49 1.49 4.94 5.91
N GLN A 50 1.46 3.98 6.85
CA GLN A 50 0.58 2.80 6.76
C GLN A 50 -0.89 3.22 6.83
N LYS A 51 -1.22 4.14 7.74
CA LYS A 51 -2.58 4.65 7.89
C LYS A 51 -3.03 5.39 6.64
N GLU A 52 -2.18 6.21 6.03
CA GLU A 52 -2.47 6.89 4.75
C GLU A 52 -2.64 5.90 3.60
N ALA A 53 -1.79 4.87 3.52
CA ALA A 53 -1.93 3.80 2.53
C ALA A 53 -3.26 3.06 2.66
N MET A 54 -3.60 2.64 3.88
CA MET A 54 -4.85 1.95 4.18
C MET A 54 -6.07 2.85 3.90
N THR A 55 -6.00 4.13 4.28
CA THR A 55 -7.06 5.11 3.99
C THR A 55 -7.28 5.25 2.49
N PHE A 56 -6.20 5.37 1.70
CA PHE A 56 -6.29 5.42 0.24
C PHE A 56 -6.92 4.17 -0.36
N LEU A 57 -6.49 2.98 0.08
CA LEU A 57 -7.07 1.72 -0.38
C LEU A 57 -8.56 1.64 -0.06
N TYR A 58 -8.95 1.88 1.19
CA TYR A 58 -10.34 1.78 1.63
C TYR A 58 -11.25 2.86 1.03
N ALA A 59 -10.72 4.04 0.71
CA ALA A 59 -11.47 5.07 -0.01
C ALA A 59 -11.89 4.59 -1.42
N TYR A 60 -11.01 3.87 -2.12
CA TYR A 60 -11.15 3.66 -3.58
C TYR A 60 -11.28 2.20 -4.04
N MET A 61 -10.98 1.20 -3.22
CA MET A 61 -11.13 -0.21 -3.61
C MET A 61 -12.60 -0.60 -3.78
N PRO A 62 -12.96 -1.66 -4.53
CA PRO A 62 -14.33 -2.15 -4.63
C PRO A 62 -14.94 -2.53 -3.26
N LEU A 63 -16.28 -2.46 -3.14
CA LEU A 63 -16.96 -2.88 -1.91
C LEU A 63 -16.77 -4.38 -1.62
N ALA A 64 -16.78 -5.22 -2.67
CA ALA A 64 -16.54 -6.65 -2.53
C ALA A 64 -15.19 -6.91 -1.83
N ASP A 65 -14.14 -6.18 -2.23
CA ASP A 65 -12.81 -6.30 -1.63
C ASP A 65 -12.83 -5.98 -0.13
N ILE A 66 -13.52 -4.90 0.28
CA ILE A 66 -13.68 -4.54 1.70
C ILE A 66 -14.38 -5.68 2.49
N ALA A 67 -15.35 -6.36 1.88
CA ALA A 67 -16.19 -7.34 2.56
C ALA A 67 -15.64 -8.78 2.51
N ASP A 68 -14.90 -9.14 1.47
CA ASP A 68 -14.49 -10.53 1.19
C ASP A 68 -13.15 -10.88 1.87
N HIS A 69 -12.37 -9.89 2.31
CA HIS A 69 -11.06 -10.11 2.95
C HIS A 69 -10.93 -9.35 4.27
N PRO A 70 -10.24 -9.94 5.28
CA PRO A 70 -9.99 -9.26 6.54
C PRO A 70 -9.08 -8.04 6.34
N GLY A 71 -9.23 -7.00 7.15
CA GLY A 71 -8.43 -5.79 7.01
C GLY A 71 -6.92 -6.03 7.16
N GLU A 72 -6.53 -7.03 7.94
CA GLU A 72 -5.15 -7.48 8.14
C GLU A 72 -4.50 -7.96 6.84
N PHE A 73 -5.27 -8.53 5.91
CA PHE A 73 -4.78 -8.92 4.60
C PHE A 73 -4.28 -7.69 3.81
N TYR A 74 -5.02 -6.59 3.88
CA TYR A 74 -4.62 -5.33 3.24
C TYR A 74 -3.41 -4.72 3.94
N LEU A 75 -3.38 -4.74 5.28
CA LEU A 75 -2.24 -4.23 6.04
C LEU A 75 -0.94 -5.00 5.74
N GLU A 76 -0.99 -6.33 5.68
CA GLU A 76 0.18 -7.14 5.27
C GLU A 76 0.64 -6.77 3.85
N ASN A 77 -0.31 -6.54 2.94
CA ASN A 77 0.00 -6.11 1.58
C ASN A 77 0.62 -4.70 1.50
N VAL A 78 0.21 -3.79 2.39
CA VAL A 78 0.85 -2.47 2.55
C VAL A 78 2.29 -2.65 3.06
N ASP A 79 2.50 -3.53 4.04
CA ASP A 79 3.83 -3.81 4.59
C ASP A 79 4.78 -4.35 3.52
N TYR A 80 4.33 -5.28 2.69
CA TYR A 80 5.15 -5.80 1.58
C TYR A 80 5.43 -4.73 0.51
N ALA A 81 4.48 -3.84 0.22
CA ALA A 81 4.73 -2.72 -0.69
C ALA A 81 5.79 -1.76 -0.14
N PHE A 82 5.77 -1.48 1.17
CA PHE A 82 6.79 -0.66 1.82
C PHE A 82 8.15 -1.36 1.93
N LYS A 83 8.19 -2.66 2.24
CA LYS A 83 9.43 -3.46 2.18
C LYS A 83 10.09 -3.38 0.81
N ALA A 84 9.34 -3.59 -0.27
CA ALA A 84 9.88 -3.47 -1.62
C ALA A 84 10.38 -2.05 -1.93
N ARG A 85 9.67 -1.01 -1.47
CA ARG A 85 10.09 0.39 -1.63
C ARG A 85 11.39 0.71 -0.88
N GLU A 86 11.59 0.11 0.29
CA GLU A 86 12.75 0.37 1.15
C GLU A 86 13.97 -0.46 0.74
N GLU A 87 13.78 -1.75 0.48
CA GLU A 87 14.86 -2.72 0.27
C GLU A 87 15.37 -2.75 -1.16
N MET A 88 14.56 -2.38 -2.16
CA MET A 88 14.99 -2.41 -3.57
C MET A 88 15.73 -1.12 -3.98
N PRO A 89 16.83 -1.21 -4.75
CA PRO A 89 17.61 -0.04 -5.17
C PRO A 89 16.81 1.06 -5.88
N TRP A 90 15.78 0.67 -6.64
CA TRP A 90 14.91 1.59 -7.35
C TRP A 90 13.71 2.08 -6.53
N GLY A 91 13.42 1.49 -5.36
CA GLY A 91 12.22 1.82 -4.59
C GLY A 91 12.16 3.30 -4.16
N LYS A 92 13.32 3.91 -3.93
CA LYS A 92 13.44 5.34 -3.56
C LYS A 92 13.25 6.32 -4.72
N VAL A 93 13.36 5.87 -5.97
CA VAL A 93 13.21 6.73 -7.16
C VAL A 93 11.80 6.66 -7.76
N VAL A 94 10.97 5.72 -7.32
CA VAL A 94 9.55 5.68 -7.69
C VAL A 94 8.84 6.88 -7.07
N PRO A 95 8.23 7.78 -7.87
CA PRO A 95 7.53 8.93 -7.31
C PRO A 95 6.26 8.49 -6.56
N GLU A 96 5.85 9.28 -5.57
CA GLU A 96 4.78 8.89 -4.64
C GLU A 96 3.44 8.63 -5.33
N ARG A 97 3.14 9.38 -6.40
CA ARG A 97 1.92 9.20 -7.18
C ARG A 97 1.90 7.84 -7.84
N GLU A 98 2.99 7.45 -8.50
CA GLU A 98 3.14 6.16 -9.17
C GLU A 98 3.10 5.03 -8.16
N PHE A 99 3.77 5.18 -7.02
CA PHE A 99 3.70 4.20 -5.94
C PHE A 99 2.25 3.99 -5.46
N ARG A 100 1.53 5.08 -5.17
CA ARG A 100 0.16 5.06 -4.65
C ARG A 100 -0.86 4.47 -5.65
N HIS A 101 -0.68 4.68 -6.95
CA HIS A 101 -1.65 4.26 -7.96
C HIS A 101 -1.30 2.95 -8.67
N PHE A 102 -0.02 2.53 -8.67
CA PHE A 102 0.43 1.37 -9.47
C PHE A 102 1.24 0.35 -8.67
N VAL A 103 1.64 0.64 -7.44
CA VAL A 103 2.34 -0.32 -6.56
C VAL A 103 1.48 -0.71 -5.37
N LEU A 104 0.83 0.26 -4.74
CA LEU A 104 0.04 0.04 -3.54
C LEU A 104 -1.21 -0.83 -3.78
N PRO A 105 -2.05 -0.61 -4.82
CA PRO A 105 -3.22 -1.44 -5.09
C PRO A 105 -2.84 -2.91 -5.26
N ILE A 106 -3.60 -3.82 -4.67
CA ILE A 106 -3.18 -5.23 -4.50
C ILE A 106 -3.31 -6.05 -5.78
N ARG A 107 -4.28 -5.71 -6.62
CA ARG A 107 -4.59 -6.45 -7.85
C ARG A 107 -4.77 -5.53 -9.05
N VAL A 108 -4.67 -6.13 -10.23
CA VAL A 108 -4.99 -5.49 -11.50
C VAL A 108 -6.34 -6.04 -12.00
N ASN A 109 -7.22 -5.15 -12.44
CA ASN A 109 -8.55 -5.50 -12.99
C ASN A 109 -9.36 -6.42 -12.05
N ASN A 110 -9.78 -7.59 -12.55
CA ASN A 110 -10.65 -8.55 -11.86
C ASN A 110 -9.88 -9.79 -11.39
N GLU A 111 -8.56 -9.70 -11.21
CA GLU A 111 -7.77 -10.78 -10.63
C GLU A 111 -8.28 -11.11 -9.21
N ASN A 112 -8.13 -12.37 -8.82
CA ASN A 112 -8.41 -12.77 -7.45
C ASN A 112 -7.37 -12.13 -6.52
N LEU A 113 -7.81 -11.68 -5.36
CA LEU A 113 -6.90 -11.27 -4.28
C LEU A 113 -6.34 -12.53 -3.63
N ASP A 114 -5.01 -12.65 -3.63
CA ASP A 114 -4.27 -13.76 -3.06
C ASP A 114 -2.94 -13.28 -2.45
N ASP A 115 -2.11 -14.23 -2.01
CA ASP A 115 -0.82 -13.96 -1.38
C ASP A 115 0.31 -13.65 -2.38
N SER A 116 -0.01 -13.40 -3.66
CA SER A 116 0.99 -13.23 -4.74
C SER A 116 2.05 -12.19 -4.42
N ARG A 117 1.69 -11.02 -3.87
CA ARG A 117 2.66 -9.97 -3.51
C ARG A 117 3.72 -10.48 -2.54
N LYS A 118 3.28 -11.21 -1.51
CA LYS A 118 4.17 -11.81 -0.51
C LYS A 118 5.06 -12.89 -1.14
N VAL A 119 4.46 -13.80 -1.89
CA VAL A 119 5.18 -14.89 -2.58
C VAL A 119 6.25 -14.31 -3.51
N PHE A 120 5.88 -13.37 -4.40
CA PHE A 120 6.81 -12.75 -5.33
C PHE A 120 7.93 -11.99 -4.63
N TYR A 121 7.62 -11.29 -3.53
CA TYR A 121 8.65 -10.63 -2.75
C TYR A 121 9.68 -11.61 -2.23
N GLU A 122 9.24 -12.68 -1.56
CA GLU A 122 10.15 -13.65 -0.94
C GLU A 122 10.97 -14.43 -2.00
N GLU A 123 10.37 -14.77 -3.14
CA GLU A 123 11.05 -15.49 -4.23
C GLU A 123 12.06 -14.61 -5.00
N LEU A 124 11.74 -13.33 -5.19
CA LEU A 124 12.52 -12.46 -6.10
C LEU A 124 13.52 -11.55 -5.38
N LYS A 125 13.28 -11.14 -4.12
CA LYS A 125 14.09 -10.09 -3.47
C LYS A 125 15.59 -10.36 -3.53
N ASP A 126 16.02 -11.60 -3.28
CA ASP A 126 17.43 -11.96 -3.22
C ASP A 126 18.08 -12.07 -4.61
N ARG A 127 17.26 -12.31 -5.64
CA ARG A 127 17.68 -12.32 -7.05
C ARG A 127 17.90 -10.89 -7.56
N VAL A 128 17.05 -9.94 -7.13
CA VAL A 128 16.98 -8.62 -7.75
C VAL A 128 17.59 -7.46 -6.94
N LYS A 129 17.77 -7.60 -5.61
CA LYS A 129 18.21 -6.49 -4.73
C LYS A 129 19.56 -5.86 -5.06
N ASN A 130 20.41 -6.55 -5.83
CA ASN A 130 21.73 -6.07 -6.24
C ASN A 130 21.80 -5.65 -7.72
N LEU A 131 20.65 -5.62 -8.40
CA LEU A 131 20.56 -5.32 -9.82
C LEU A 131 20.11 -3.86 -10.06
N SER A 132 20.43 -3.35 -11.24
CA SER A 132 19.77 -2.14 -11.74
C SER A 132 18.28 -2.43 -11.98
N LEU A 133 17.43 -1.40 -12.05
CA LEU A 133 16.01 -1.60 -12.40
C LEU A 133 15.84 -2.36 -13.72
N TYR A 134 16.67 -2.06 -14.72
CA TYR A 134 16.64 -2.73 -16.01
C TYR A 134 16.98 -4.22 -15.88
N ASP A 135 18.08 -4.56 -15.19
CA ASP A 135 18.52 -5.95 -15.02
C ASP A 135 17.56 -6.73 -14.12
N ALA A 136 16.97 -6.09 -13.12
CA ALA A 136 15.94 -6.69 -12.26
C ALA A 136 14.70 -7.10 -13.06
N VAL A 137 14.24 -6.27 -14.00
CA VAL A 137 13.12 -6.63 -14.89
C VAL A 137 13.47 -7.82 -15.77
N LEU A 138 14.71 -7.91 -16.26
CA LEU A 138 15.17 -9.08 -17.03
C LEU A 138 15.22 -10.35 -16.15
N GLU A 139 15.72 -10.25 -14.93
CA GLU A 139 15.76 -11.38 -13.98
C GLU A 139 14.35 -11.88 -13.63
N VAL A 140 13.40 -10.98 -13.41
CA VAL A 140 11.99 -11.36 -13.20
C VAL A 140 11.43 -12.08 -14.43
N ASN A 141 11.73 -11.59 -15.64
CA ASN A 141 11.33 -12.29 -16.87
C ASN A 141 11.96 -13.70 -16.95
N HIS A 142 13.22 -13.88 -16.54
CA HIS A 142 13.85 -15.20 -16.51
C HIS A 142 13.17 -16.13 -15.52
N TRP A 143 12.89 -15.65 -14.30
CA TRP A 143 12.16 -16.42 -13.28
C TRP A 143 10.78 -16.88 -13.75
N CYS A 144 10.05 -16.06 -14.50
CA CYS A 144 8.75 -16.44 -15.07
C CYS A 144 8.80 -17.60 -16.08
N HIS A 145 9.99 -17.99 -16.58
CA HIS A 145 10.19 -19.10 -17.51
C HIS A 145 10.80 -20.35 -16.85
N GLU A 146 11.00 -20.34 -15.53
CA GLU A 146 11.46 -21.50 -14.74
C GLU A 146 10.32 -22.53 -14.51
#